data_AF-A0ABD7EL95-F1
#
_entry.id   AF-A0ABD7EL95-F1
#
_cell.length_a   1.000
_cell.length_b   1.000
_cell.length_c   1.000
_cell.angle_alpha   90.00
_cell.angle_beta   90.00
_cell.angle_gamma   90.00
#
_symmetry.space_group_name_H-M   'P 1'
#
loop_
_entity.id
_entity.type
_entity.pdbx_description
1 polymer ?
#
loop_
_entity_poly.entity_id
_entity_poly.type
_entity_poly.pdbx_seq_one_letter_code
_entity_poly.pdbx_strand_id
1 'polypeptide(L)'
;MDKEKLIELIMKEPSPLEATEYEEKIRRNLLISSMIAIMSLFFGITPTEQVEIWGLKFQNVTMNSIYVVLLTIIVYELGHYCWIVFNKFSYWRVRLTGSKLGTYRGSSGGYSVDDPQEDTVGDEINSTFYNWMIERTHGYHALIDLISNQKAELDILSRKVLEEESNPEVISKIELKVNALNDSVERLSKYLDSVRISESMRRFDKWFDMVIKSQSRRWLILDCIFPISVGFLAFIYLLNRMFVLHQDFIGSHLIMISRFFDFWGPA
;
A
#
# COMPACT_ATOMS: atom_id res chain seq x y z
N MET A 1 -28.42 4.92 -8.17
CA MET A 1 -27.69 4.45 -6.97
C MET A 1 -27.50 5.65 -6.08
N ASP A 2 -27.97 5.60 -4.84
CA ASP A 2 -27.97 6.75 -3.93
C ASP A 2 -26.54 7.23 -3.71
N LYS A 3 -26.25 8.51 -3.99
CA LYS A 3 -24.91 9.09 -3.81
C LYS A 3 -24.42 8.91 -2.37
N GLU A 4 -25.32 8.98 -1.41
CA GLU A 4 -25.02 8.75 0.01
C GLU A 4 -24.59 7.31 0.30
N LYS A 5 -25.22 6.31 -0.33
CA LYS A 5 -24.81 4.90 -0.18
C LYS A 5 -23.48 4.61 -0.87
N LEU A 6 -23.19 5.29 -1.97
CA LEU A 6 -21.91 5.18 -2.68
C LEU A 6 -20.78 5.81 -1.85
N ILE A 7 -21.03 6.99 -1.27
CA ILE A 7 -20.10 7.69 -0.37
C ILE A 7 -19.86 6.86 0.90
N GLU A 8 -20.90 6.27 1.49
CA GLU A 8 -20.76 5.39 2.66
C GLU A 8 -19.98 4.10 2.34
N LEU A 9 -20.12 3.55 1.12
CA LEU A 9 -19.34 2.41 0.66
C LEU A 9 -17.85 2.76 0.51
N ILE A 10 -17.57 3.91 -0.10
CA ILE A 10 -16.22 4.44 -0.36
C ILE A 10 -15.50 4.79 0.95
N MET A 11 -16.23 5.33 1.94
CA MET A 11 -15.70 5.70 3.26
C MET A 11 -15.42 4.48 4.18
N LYS A 12 -15.99 3.32 3.89
CA LYS A 12 -15.91 2.13 4.76
C LYS A 12 -14.65 1.30 4.55
N GLU A 13 -14.00 1.37 3.39
CA GLU A 13 -12.95 0.43 3.04
C GLU A 13 -11.56 1.09 3.03
N PRO A 14 -10.71 0.82 4.05
CA PRO A 14 -9.31 1.23 3.99
C PRO A 14 -8.66 0.56 2.79
N SER A 15 -8.23 1.35 1.80
CA SER A 15 -7.61 0.86 0.57
C SER A 15 -6.46 -0.11 0.91
N PRO A 16 -6.69 -1.41 0.69
CA PRO A 16 -5.79 -2.46 1.17
C PRO A 16 -4.46 -2.41 0.40
N LEU A 17 -3.41 -3.00 0.97
CA LEU A 17 -2.16 -3.32 0.25
C LEU A 17 -2.40 -4.46 -0.76
N GLU A 18 -3.51 -4.41 -1.49
CA GLU A 18 -3.89 -5.48 -2.40
C GLU A 18 -2.85 -5.62 -3.51
N ALA A 19 -2.63 -6.87 -3.88
CA ALA A 19 -1.81 -7.18 -5.01
C ALA A 19 -2.57 -6.80 -6.27
N THR A 20 -1.92 -6.03 -7.15
CA THR A 20 -2.45 -5.84 -8.50
C THR A 20 -2.51 -7.21 -9.18
N GLU A 21 -3.44 -7.38 -10.13
CA GLU A 21 -3.58 -8.66 -10.83
C GLU A 21 -2.26 -9.16 -11.44
N TYR A 22 -1.40 -8.22 -11.85
CA TYR A 22 -0.07 -8.51 -12.37
C TYR A 22 0.84 -9.15 -11.32
N GLU A 23 0.89 -8.58 -10.12
CA GLU A 23 1.71 -9.09 -9.01
C GLU A 23 1.19 -10.44 -8.52
N GLU A 24 -0.14 -10.64 -8.52
CA GLU A 24 -0.74 -11.93 -8.19
C GLU A 24 -0.37 -13.02 -9.20
N LYS A 25 -0.29 -12.67 -10.49
CA LYS A 25 0.15 -13.59 -11.55
C LYS A 25 1.59 -14.03 -11.31
N ILE A 26 2.50 -13.09 -11.02
CA ILE A 26 3.92 -13.40 -10.74
C ILE A 26 4.06 -14.22 -9.47
N ARG A 27 3.40 -13.83 -8.38
CA ARG A 27 3.38 -14.58 -7.11
C ARG A 27 2.92 -16.03 -7.35
N ARG A 28 1.82 -16.20 -8.08
CA ARG A 28 1.26 -17.51 -8.39
C ARG A 28 2.19 -18.34 -9.27
N ASN A 29 2.82 -17.74 -10.29
CA ASN A 29 3.79 -18.43 -11.14
C ASN A 29 5.01 -18.89 -10.34
N LEU A 30 5.55 -18.04 -9.46
CA LEU A 30 6.63 -18.42 -8.55
C LEU A 30 6.21 -19.60 -7.65
N LEU A 31 5.03 -19.53 -7.02
CA LEU A 31 4.55 -20.62 -6.16
C LEU A 31 4.33 -21.92 -6.93
N ILE A 32 3.67 -21.86 -8.10
CA ILE A 32 3.41 -23.05 -8.92
C ILE A 32 4.71 -23.68 -9.40
N SER A 33 5.63 -22.91 -9.98
CA SER A 33 6.91 -23.42 -10.46
C SER A 33 7.75 -24.01 -9.32
N SER A 34 7.76 -23.36 -8.16
CA SER A 34 8.46 -23.85 -6.96
C SER A 34 7.84 -25.14 -6.42
N MET A 35 6.51 -25.23 -6.37
CA MET A 35 5.81 -26.44 -5.95
C MET A 35 6.06 -27.60 -6.92
N ILE A 36 6.03 -27.35 -8.23
CA ILE A 36 6.37 -28.36 -9.25
C ILE A 36 7.80 -28.86 -9.03
N ALA A 37 8.77 -27.96 -8.86
CA ALA A 37 10.16 -28.35 -8.61
C ALA A 37 10.33 -29.22 -7.36
N ILE A 38 9.72 -28.80 -6.23
CA ILE A 38 9.76 -29.56 -4.97
C ILE A 38 9.09 -30.92 -5.15
N MET A 39 7.89 -30.96 -5.74
CA MET A 39 7.17 -32.22 -5.98
C MET A 39 7.94 -33.16 -6.90
N SER A 40 8.53 -32.67 -8.00
CA SER A 40 9.34 -33.48 -8.90
C SER A 40 10.55 -34.11 -8.20
N LEU A 41 11.19 -33.39 -7.28
CA LEU A 41 12.32 -33.89 -6.51
C LEU A 41 11.92 -34.90 -5.42
N PHE A 42 10.82 -34.66 -4.71
CA PHE A 42 10.38 -35.51 -3.59
C PHE A 42 9.64 -36.77 -4.06
N PHE A 43 8.78 -36.66 -5.07
CA PHE A 43 8.00 -37.79 -5.57
C PHE A 43 8.70 -38.53 -6.72
N GLY A 44 9.83 -38.01 -7.21
CA GLY A 44 10.59 -38.63 -8.29
C GLY A 44 9.77 -38.73 -9.58
N ILE A 45 8.95 -37.72 -9.88
CA ILE A 45 8.07 -37.71 -11.06
C ILE A 45 8.95 -37.78 -12.31
N THR A 46 8.93 -38.93 -13.00
CA THR A 46 9.65 -39.12 -14.26
C THR A 46 8.77 -38.73 -15.44
N PRO A 47 9.27 -37.96 -16.41
CA PRO A 47 8.54 -37.69 -17.64
C PRO A 47 8.34 -38.99 -18.42
N THR A 48 7.16 -39.17 -19.00
CA THR A 48 6.89 -40.19 -20.01
C THR A 48 7.78 -39.95 -21.23
N GLU A 49 8.09 -41.00 -22.03
CA GLU A 49 8.99 -40.93 -23.20
C GLU A 49 8.64 -39.84 -24.23
N GLN A 50 7.40 -39.33 -24.21
CA GLN A 50 6.93 -38.22 -25.03
C GLN A 50 6.38 -37.13 -24.11
N VAL A 51 7.10 -36.01 -24.05
CA VAL A 51 6.62 -34.80 -23.36
C VAL A 51 6.01 -33.89 -24.42
N GLU A 52 4.73 -33.56 -24.27
CA GLU A 52 4.03 -32.63 -25.15
C GLU A 52 3.84 -31.29 -24.42
N ILE A 53 4.48 -30.24 -24.94
CA ILE A 53 4.33 -28.87 -24.41
C ILE A 53 3.77 -28.04 -25.56
N TRP A 54 2.54 -27.55 -25.40
CA TRP A 54 1.88 -26.67 -26.38
C TRP A 54 1.77 -27.29 -27.78
N GLY A 55 1.54 -28.61 -27.86
CA GLY A 55 1.43 -29.33 -29.14
C GLY A 55 2.78 -29.72 -29.77
N LEU A 56 3.90 -29.30 -29.19
CA LEU A 56 5.23 -29.72 -29.62
C LEU A 56 5.63 -30.98 -28.85
N LYS A 57 5.94 -32.05 -29.61
CA LYS A 57 6.43 -33.32 -29.06
C LYS A 57 7.94 -33.26 -28.92
N PHE A 58 8.42 -33.31 -27.68
CA PHE A 58 9.84 -33.38 -27.39
C PHE A 58 10.23 -34.83 -27.16
N GLN A 59 11.19 -35.32 -27.96
CA GLN A 59 11.83 -36.62 -27.77
C GLN A 59 13.15 -36.42 -27.03
N ASN A 60 13.54 -37.40 -26.20
CA ASN A 60 14.78 -37.38 -25.40
C ASN A 60 14.89 -36.24 -24.37
N VAL A 61 13.77 -35.82 -23.78
CA VAL A 61 13.81 -34.88 -22.65
C VAL A 61 14.32 -35.61 -21.41
N THR A 62 15.57 -35.33 -21.03
CA THR A 62 16.14 -35.87 -19.80
C THR A 62 15.62 -35.12 -18.58
N MET A 63 15.54 -35.78 -17.42
CA MET A 63 15.15 -35.15 -16.17
C MET A 63 16.07 -33.96 -15.82
N ASN A 64 17.35 -34.05 -16.18
CA ASN A 64 18.33 -32.99 -15.96
C ASN A 64 17.96 -31.72 -16.74
N SER A 65 17.53 -31.87 -18.00
CA SER A 65 17.06 -30.75 -18.82
C SER A 65 15.85 -30.06 -18.18
N ILE A 66 14.91 -30.84 -17.62
CA ILE A 66 13.73 -30.30 -16.91
C ILE A 66 14.16 -29.51 -15.67
N TYR A 67 15.09 -30.04 -14.87
CA TYR A 67 15.59 -29.33 -13.68
C TYR A 67 16.30 -28.02 -14.02
N VAL A 68 17.09 -27.97 -15.09
CA VAL A 68 17.76 -26.74 -15.55
C VAL A 68 16.74 -25.68 -15.98
N VAL A 69 15.71 -26.09 -16.73
CA VAL A 69 14.63 -25.18 -17.16
C VAL A 69 13.85 -24.67 -15.95
N LEU A 70 13.44 -25.55 -15.03
CA LEU A 70 12.74 -25.17 -13.80
C LEU A 70 13.58 -24.22 -12.93
N LEU A 71 14.88 -24.49 -12.78
CA LEU A 71 15.78 -23.62 -12.04
C LEU A 71 15.85 -22.22 -12.67
N THR A 72 15.96 -22.15 -14.00
CA THR A 72 16.00 -20.88 -14.72
C THR A 72 14.72 -20.07 -14.52
N ILE A 73 13.56 -20.73 -14.61
CA ILE A 73 12.25 -20.10 -14.37
C ILE A 73 12.17 -19.59 -12.93
N ILE A 74 12.53 -20.41 -11.94
CA ILE A 74 12.46 -20.03 -10.52
C ILE A 74 13.41 -18.86 -10.21
N VAL A 75 14.63 -18.85 -10.75
CA VAL A 75 15.58 -17.74 -10.54
C VAL A 75 15.01 -16.43 -11.09
N TYR A 76 14.43 -16.48 -12.30
CA TYR A 76 13.81 -15.31 -12.92
C TYR A 76 12.59 -14.82 -12.10
N GLU A 77 11.64 -15.71 -11.79
CA GLU A 77 10.43 -15.36 -11.06
C GLU A 77 10.74 -14.88 -9.63
N LEU A 78 11.71 -15.50 -8.95
CA LEU A 78 12.13 -15.10 -7.60
C LEU A 78 12.78 -13.72 -7.61
N GLY A 79 13.70 -13.45 -8.54
CA GLY A 79 14.34 -12.15 -8.69
C GLY A 79 13.31 -11.05 -9.01
N HIS A 80 12.41 -11.33 -9.94
CA HIS A 80 11.35 -10.41 -10.33
C HIS A 80 10.37 -10.14 -9.19
N TYR A 81 9.95 -11.18 -8.46
CA TYR A 81 9.06 -11.03 -7.33
C TYR A 81 9.70 -10.26 -6.17
N CYS A 82 10.97 -10.54 -5.85
CA CYS A 82 11.73 -9.77 -4.86
C CYS A 82 11.80 -8.28 -5.22
N TRP A 83 11.96 -7.95 -6.51
CA TRP A 83 11.93 -6.56 -6.99
C TRP A 83 10.57 -5.89 -6.75
N ILE A 84 9.48 -6.59 -7.05
CA ILE A 84 8.11 -6.10 -6.80
C ILE A 84 7.88 -5.87 -5.30
N VAL A 85 8.25 -6.83 -4.46
CA VAL A 85 8.13 -6.72 -3.00
C VAL A 85 8.94 -5.55 -2.47
N PHE A 86 10.14 -5.32 -2.99
CA PHE A 86 10.97 -4.17 -2.61
C PHE A 86 10.32 -2.83 -2.98
N ASN A 87 9.73 -2.73 -4.17
CA ASN A 87 8.98 -1.54 -4.58
C ASN A 87 7.79 -1.31 -3.65
N LYS A 88 6.99 -2.35 -3.36
CA LYS A 88 5.88 -2.26 -2.41
C LYS A 88 6.32 -1.85 -1.01
N PHE A 89 7.42 -2.41 -0.52
CA PHE A 89 7.98 -2.02 0.77
C PHE A 89 8.37 -0.54 0.78
N SER A 90 8.95 -0.05 -0.32
CA SER A 90 9.30 1.36 -0.47
C SER A 90 8.07 2.27 -0.51
N TYR A 91 7.02 1.88 -1.23
CA TYR A 91 5.73 2.59 -1.23
C TYR A 91 5.05 2.57 0.14
N TRP A 92 5.07 1.43 0.83
CA TRP A 92 4.55 1.28 2.18
C TRP A 92 5.30 2.18 3.16
N ARG A 93 6.63 2.22 3.10
CA ARG A 93 7.46 3.12 3.91
C ARG A 93 7.11 4.58 3.64
N VAL A 94 7.02 4.97 2.36
CA VAL A 94 6.63 6.34 1.96
C VAL A 94 5.20 6.68 2.43
N ARG A 95 4.27 5.71 2.49
CA ARG A 95 2.92 5.92 3.02
C ARG A 95 2.93 6.15 4.53
N LEU A 96 3.75 5.41 5.27
CA LEU A 96 3.90 5.56 6.71
C LEU A 96 4.64 6.84 7.11
N THR A 97 5.57 7.31 6.28
CA THR A 97 6.32 8.56 6.50
C THR A 97 5.75 9.75 5.72
N GLY A 98 4.66 9.55 4.98
CA GLY A 98 4.19 10.47 3.96
C GLY A 98 3.25 11.52 4.53
N SER A 99 3.79 12.67 4.92
CA SER A 99 3.05 13.94 4.89
C SER A 99 3.00 14.42 3.43
N LYS A 100 2.15 13.85 2.57
CA LYS A 100 2.13 14.33 1.18
C LYS A 100 1.54 15.74 1.11
N LEU A 101 2.42 16.71 0.87
CA LEU A 101 2.12 17.96 0.17
C LEU A 101 1.32 17.62 -1.10
N GLY A 102 0.12 18.18 -1.21
CA GLY A 102 -0.74 18.03 -2.38
C GLY A 102 0.02 18.44 -3.64
N THR A 103 0.13 17.52 -4.61
CA THR A 103 0.59 17.86 -5.94
C THR A 103 -0.52 18.61 -6.67
N TYR A 104 -0.40 19.94 -6.69
CA TYR A 104 -1.21 20.83 -7.51
C TYR A 104 -0.90 20.57 -8.99
N ARG A 105 -1.84 20.02 -9.76
CA ARG A 105 -1.81 20.06 -11.23
C ARG A 105 -2.71 21.20 -11.68
N GLY A 106 -2.08 22.34 -11.97
CA GLY A 106 -2.78 23.53 -12.42
C GLY A 106 -3.36 23.40 -13.84
N SER A 107 -4.60 23.90 -13.95
CA SER A 107 -5.13 24.81 -14.98
C SER A 107 -5.11 24.40 -16.45
N SER A 108 -6.33 24.20 -16.99
CA SER A 108 -6.69 24.73 -18.31
C SER A 108 -8.22 24.84 -18.46
N GLY A 109 -8.76 26.04 -18.18
CA GLY A 109 -9.90 26.60 -18.93
C GLY A 109 -11.29 26.49 -18.30
N GLY A 110 -11.72 27.55 -17.61
CA GLY A 110 -13.15 27.75 -17.28
C GLY A 110 -13.38 28.89 -16.29
N TYR A 111 -13.64 30.10 -16.79
CA TYR A 111 -14.19 31.20 -15.99
C TYR A 111 -15.68 30.93 -15.72
N SER A 112 -16.08 30.73 -14.46
CA SER A 112 -17.42 31.05 -13.92
C SER A 112 -17.51 30.77 -12.40
N VAL A 113 -17.79 31.83 -11.65
CA VAL A 113 -18.68 31.96 -10.45
C VAL A 113 -18.67 30.86 -9.37
N ASP A 114 -18.37 31.31 -8.15
CA ASP A 114 -18.63 30.72 -6.82
C ASP A 114 -18.28 29.25 -6.58
N ASP A 115 -17.21 29.08 -5.81
CA ASP A 115 -16.81 27.88 -5.05
C ASP A 115 -16.72 26.57 -5.87
N PRO A 116 -15.52 26.19 -6.33
CA PRO A 116 -15.31 24.83 -6.78
C PRO A 116 -15.35 23.93 -5.54
N GLN A 117 -16.54 23.39 -5.22
CA GLN A 117 -16.61 22.02 -4.71
C GLN A 117 -16.04 21.08 -5.77
N GLU A 118 -14.71 21.08 -5.90
CA GLU A 118 -13.96 20.04 -6.58
C GLU A 118 -13.79 18.83 -5.65
N ASP A 119 -14.89 18.41 -5.01
CA ASP A 119 -15.02 17.09 -4.40
C ASP A 119 -15.24 16.09 -5.54
N THR A 120 -14.21 15.78 -6.33
CA THR A 120 -14.02 14.52 -7.11
C THR A 120 -12.87 14.57 -8.13
N VAL A 121 -11.70 15.16 -7.81
CA VAL A 121 -10.52 14.98 -8.68
C VAL A 121 -9.26 14.63 -7.89
N GLY A 122 -9.24 13.40 -7.37
CA GLY A 122 -8.07 12.75 -6.80
C GLY A 122 -8.34 11.26 -6.58
N ASP A 123 -7.32 10.41 -6.72
CA ASP A 123 -7.43 8.95 -6.53
C ASP A 123 -8.24 8.59 -5.26
N GLU A 124 -9.16 7.63 -5.39
CA GLU A 124 -9.98 6.99 -4.33
C GLU A 124 -9.19 6.62 -3.05
N ILE A 125 -7.86 6.53 -3.19
CA ILE A 125 -6.86 6.19 -2.19
C ILE A 125 -6.79 7.22 -1.04
N ASN A 126 -7.30 8.44 -1.25
CA ASN A 126 -7.16 9.58 -0.34
C ASN A 126 -8.49 10.12 0.22
N SER A 127 -9.54 9.31 0.39
CA SER A 127 -10.79 9.76 1.01
C SER A 127 -10.97 9.16 2.40
N THR A 128 -10.09 9.52 3.34
CA THR A 128 -10.14 9.02 4.73
C THR A 128 -10.89 10.00 5.64
N PHE A 129 -11.38 9.53 6.80
CA PHE A 129 -11.90 10.41 7.85
C PHE A 129 -10.90 11.52 8.24
N TYR A 130 -9.60 11.25 8.10
CA TYR A 130 -8.54 12.26 8.24
C TYR A 130 -8.60 13.35 7.17
N ASN A 131 -8.90 13.01 5.91
CA ASN A 131 -9.09 14.00 4.85
C ASN A 131 -10.41 14.73 4.99
N TRP A 132 -11.49 14.05 5.42
CA TRP A 132 -12.72 14.73 5.83
C TRP A 132 -12.46 15.72 6.96
N MET A 133 -11.64 15.36 7.96
CA MET A 133 -11.25 16.28 9.04
C MET A 133 -10.42 17.46 8.52
N ILE A 134 -9.45 17.25 7.62
CA ILE A 134 -8.68 18.33 7.00
C ILE A 134 -9.56 19.24 6.14
N GLU A 135 -10.46 18.69 5.34
CA GLU A 135 -11.45 19.43 4.56
C GLU A 135 -12.38 20.23 5.50
N ARG A 136 -12.83 19.63 6.60
CA ARG A 136 -13.63 20.31 7.62
C ARG A 136 -12.83 21.36 8.39
N THR A 137 -11.52 21.21 8.57
CA THR A 137 -10.64 22.25 9.18
C THR A 137 -10.64 23.55 8.38
N HIS A 138 -10.90 23.52 7.07
CA HIS A 138 -11.10 24.74 6.29
C HIS A 138 -12.39 25.48 6.67
N GLY A 139 -13.45 24.76 7.06
CA GLY A 139 -14.65 25.36 7.64
C GLY A 139 -14.40 26.04 9.00
N TYR A 140 -13.38 25.61 9.75
CA TYR A 140 -12.95 26.31 10.97
C TYR A 140 -12.23 27.62 10.65
N HIS A 141 -11.47 27.70 9.55
CA HIS A 141 -10.85 28.97 9.13
C HIS A 141 -11.92 30.03 8.83
N ALA A 142 -12.99 29.67 8.12
CA ALA A 142 -14.10 30.61 7.88
C ALA A 142 -14.76 31.10 9.19
N LEU A 143 -14.86 30.24 10.21
CA LEU A 143 -15.43 30.59 11.51
C LEU A 143 -14.45 31.42 12.37
N ILE A 144 -13.16 31.12 12.32
CA ILE A 144 -12.07 31.90 12.91
C ILE A 144 -11.99 33.29 12.27
N ASP A 145 -12.13 33.37 10.95
CA ASP A 145 -12.15 34.63 10.21
C ASP A 145 -13.36 35.47 10.61
N LEU A 146 -14.54 34.86 10.74
CA LEU A 146 -15.76 35.53 11.20
C LEU A 146 -15.60 36.09 12.63
N ILE A 147 -15.02 35.31 13.54
CA ILE A 147 -14.67 35.75 14.91
C ILE A 147 -13.64 36.89 14.88
N SER A 148 -12.61 36.80 14.03
CA SER A 148 -11.57 37.82 13.91
C SER A 148 -12.10 39.14 13.36
N ASN A 149 -13.01 39.08 12.39
CA ASN A 149 -13.67 40.24 11.79
C ASN A 149 -14.59 40.92 12.81
N GLN A 150 -15.38 40.15 13.57
CA GLN A 150 -16.22 40.69 14.64
C GLN A 150 -15.38 41.36 15.73
N LYS A 151 -14.23 40.79 16.09
CA LYS A 151 -13.29 41.38 17.05
C LYS A 151 -12.71 42.71 16.55
N ALA A 152 -12.28 42.77 15.28
CA ALA A 152 -11.73 43.99 14.68
C ALA A 152 -12.76 45.13 14.64
N GLU A 153 -14.02 44.82 14.33
CA GLU A 153 -15.10 45.81 14.37
C GLU A 153 -15.41 46.27 15.80
N LEU A 154 -15.30 45.38 16.78
CA LEU A 154 -15.46 45.72 18.19
C LEU A 154 -14.37 46.68 18.67
N ASP A 155 -13.12 46.46 18.26
CA ASP A 155 -11.97 47.33 18.60
C ASP A 155 -12.13 48.74 18.00
N ILE A 156 -12.69 48.85 16.78
CA ILE A 156 -12.98 50.15 16.15
C ILE A 156 -14.09 50.89 16.89
N LEU A 157 -15.16 50.19 17.27
CA LEU A 157 -16.28 50.77 18.02
C LEU A 157 -15.85 51.20 19.43
N SER A 158 -15.02 50.40 20.09
CA SER A 158 -14.48 50.72 21.42
C SER A 158 -13.62 51.99 21.41
N ARG A 159 -12.78 52.20 20.38
CA ARG A 159 -12.00 53.44 20.22
C ARG A 159 -12.89 54.67 20.02
N LYS A 160 -13.96 54.56 19.22
CA LYS A 160 -14.91 55.66 19.02
C LYS A 160 -15.60 56.09 20.31
N VAL A 161 -15.91 55.15 21.21
CA VAL A 161 -16.49 55.47 22.54
C VAL A 161 -15.47 56.15 23.47
N LEU A 162 -14.18 55.87 23.30
CA LEU A 162 -13.11 56.53 24.06
C LEU A 162 -12.81 57.96 23.56
N GLU A 163 -13.09 58.24 22.28
CA GLU A 163 -12.81 59.54 21.64
C GLU A 163 -14.04 60.48 21.58
N GLU A 164 -15.25 59.94 21.48
CA GLU A 164 -16.52 60.69 21.43
C GLU A 164 -17.35 60.40 22.70
N GLU A 165 -17.79 61.47 23.37
CA GLU A 165 -18.61 61.42 24.59
C GLU A 165 -19.73 60.37 24.50
N SER A 166 -19.70 59.42 25.45
CA SER A 166 -20.61 58.29 25.70
C SER A 166 -21.97 58.32 25.00
N ASN A 167 -22.00 58.08 23.68
CA ASN A 167 -23.24 58.00 22.92
C ASN A 167 -23.93 56.65 23.23
N PRO A 168 -25.15 56.66 23.82
CA PRO A 168 -25.86 55.43 24.19
C PRO A 168 -26.15 54.51 23.00
N GLU A 169 -26.20 55.03 21.77
CA GLU A 169 -26.39 54.22 20.56
C GLU A 169 -25.13 53.39 20.23
N VAL A 170 -23.94 53.90 20.51
CA VAL A 170 -22.68 53.18 20.24
C VAL A 170 -22.47 52.08 21.29
N ILE A 171 -22.83 52.36 22.54
CA ILE A 171 -22.78 51.37 23.64
C ILE A 171 -23.70 50.18 23.36
N SER A 172 -24.94 50.42 22.90
CA SER A 172 -25.87 49.33 22.56
C SER A 172 -25.40 48.48 21.37
N LYS A 173 -24.75 49.09 20.36
CA LYS A 173 -24.14 48.34 19.24
C LYS A 173 -22.96 47.48 19.68
N ILE A 174 -22.14 47.97 20.62
CA ILE A 174 -21.05 47.19 21.20
C ILE A 174 -21.62 46.00 21.97
N GLU A 175 -22.63 46.21 22.80
CA GLU A 175 -23.27 45.15 23.60
C GLU A 175 -23.85 44.03 22.71
N LEU A 176 -24.55 44.38 21.63
CA LEU A 176 -25.07 43.40 20.67
C LEU A 176 -23.96 42.58 20.01
N LYS A 177 -22.83 43.20 19.64
CA LYS A 177 -21.70 42.50 19.02
C LYS A 177 -20.92 41.64 20.02
N VAL A 178 -20.73 42.09 21.25
CA VAL A 178 -20.14 41.28 22.32
C VAL A 178 -21.00 40.04 22.58
N ASN A 179 -22.32 40.19 22.61
CA ASN A 179 -23.24 39.06 22.78
C ASN A 179 -23.18 38.09 21.59
N ALA A 180 -23.16 38.59 20.35
CA ALA A 180 -22.99 37.73 19.17
C ALA A 180 -21.65 36.98 19.13
N LEU A 181 -20.58 37.62 19.62
CA LEU A 181 -19.26 37.01 19.74
C LEU A 181 -19.25 35.92 20.82
N ASN A 182 -19.82 36.20 21.99
CA ASN A 182 -19.98 35.22 23.07
C ASN A 182 -20.80 34.02 22.62
N ASP A 183 -21.91 34.23 21.91
CA ASP A 183 -22.73 33.15 21.35
C ASP A 183 -21.95 32.28 20.36
N SER A 184 -21.11 32.90 19.53
CA SER A 184 -20.27 32.20 18.54
C SER A 184 -19.16 31.38 19.21
N VAL A 185 -18.53 31.94 20.24
CA VAL A 185 -17.52 31.26 21.07
C VAL A 185 -18.13 30.12 21.88
N GLU A 186 -19.31 30.31 22.47
CA GLU A 186 -20.02 29.27 23.23
C GLU A 186 -20.46 28.12 22.34
N ARG A 187 -20.95 28.41 21.12
CA ARG A 187 -21.25 27.38 20.12
C ARG A 187 -20.00 26.60 19.76
N LEU A 188 -18.88 27.29 19.47
CA LEU A 188 -17.61 26.64 19.11
C LEU A 188 -17.07 25.77 20.25
N SER A 189 -17.11 26.26 21.50
CA SER A 189 -16.73 25.47 22.68
C SER A 189 -17.64 24.26 22.85
N LYS A 190 -18.96 24.38 22.71
CA LYS A 190 -19.88 23.22 22.77
C LYS A 190 -19.61 22.17 21.69
N TYR A 191 -19.20 22.58 20.50
CA TYR A 191 -18.82 21.65 19.43
C TYR A 191 -17.48 20.96 19.74
N LEU A 192 -16.46 21.71 20.19
CA LEU A 192 -15.12 21.19 20.50
C LEU A 192 -15.07 20.34 21.78
N ASP A 193 -15.77 20.76 22.83
CA ASP A 193 -15.86 20.07 24.13
C ASP A 193 -16.90 18.95 24.13
N SER A 194 -17.54 18.66 22.99
CA SER A 194 -18.42 17.50 22.93
C SER A 194 -17.59 16.24 23.15
N VAL A 195 -17.64 15.70 24.38
CA VAL A 195 -16.97 14.46 24.84
C VAL A 195 -17.15 13.32 23.84
N ARG A 196 -18.26 13.34 23.09
CA ARG A 196 -18.56 12.42 22.01
C ARG A 196 -17.54 12.43 20.87
N ILE A 197 -17.05 13.60 20.42
CA ILE A 197 -16.06 13.68 19.34
C ILE A 197 -14.72 13.13 19.82
N SER A 198 -14.23 13.57 20.98
CA SER A 198 -12.96 13.08 21.55
C SER A 198 -12.96 11.56 21.78
N GLU A 199 -14.05 11.01 22.34
CA GLU A 199 -14.14 9.57 22.58
C GLU A 199 -14.34 8.76 21.28
N SER A 200 -15.05 9.31 20.29
CA SER A 200 -15.19 8.67 18.98
C SER A 200 -13.86 8.67 18.22
N MET A 201 -13.09 9.75 18.28
CA MET A 201 -11.73 9.85 17.75
C MET A 201 -10.82 8.81 18.36
N ARG A 202 -10.80 8.71 19.70
CA ARG A 202 -9.96 7.73 20.40
C ARG A 202 -10.29 6.29 19.99
N ARG A 203 -11.58 5.97 19.78
CA ARG A 203 -12.01 4.66 19.31
C ARG A 203 -11.59 4.42 17.86
N PHE A 204 -11.80 5.42 16.99
CA PHE A 204 -11.39 5.36 15.60
C PHE A 204 -9.88 5.13 15.48
N ASP A 205 -9.05 5.91 16.15
CA ASP A 205 -7.58 5.79 16.11
C ASP A 205 -7.12 4.41 16.55
N LYS A 206 -7.71 3.87 17.62
CA LYS A 206 -7.37 2.52 18.11
C LYS A 206 -7.73 1.43 17.09
N TRP A 207 -8.90 1.54 16.46
CA TRP A 207 -9.32 0.60 15.42
C TRP A 207 -8.47 0.75 14.16
N PHE A 208 -8.19 1.97 13.74
CA PHE A 208 -7.35 2.28 12.60
C PHE A 208 -5.93 1.72 12.78
N ASP A 209 -5.30 1.97 13.92
CA ASP A 209 -4.00 1.40 14.27
C ASP A 209 -4.02 -0.13 14.24
N MET A 210 -5.07 -0.75 14.80
CA MET A 210 -5.24 -2.21 14.76
C MET A 210 -5.35 -2.74 13.33
N VAL A 211 -6.12 -2.08 12.46
CA VAL A 211 -6.31 -2.46 11.06
C VAL A 211 -5.00 -2.31 10.28
N ILE A 212 -4.30 -1.19 10.42
CA ILE A 212 -3.00 -0.96 9.75
C ILE A 212 -1.97 -2.01 10.19
N LYS A 213 -1.90 -2.32 11.49
CA LYS A 213 -1.02 -3.37 12.02
C LYS A 213 -1.41 -4.76 11.52
N SER A 214 -2.71 -5.05 11.39
CA SER A 214 -3.19 -6.34 10.88
C SER A 214 -2.87 -6.51 9.39
N GLN A 215 -3.21 -5.51 8.57
CA GLN A 215 -2.91 -5.47 7.14
C GLN A 215 -1.41 -5.58 6.87
N SER A 216 -0.58 -4.82 7.60
CA SER A 216 0.87 -4.86 7.44
C SER A 216 1.46 -6.23 7.80
N ARG A 217 0.96 -6.87 8.87
CA ARG A 217 1.37 -8.23 9.26
C ARG A 217 0.95 -9.27 8.23
N ARG A 218 -0.28 -9.21 7.74
CA ARG A 218 -0.79 -10.11 6.69
C ARG A 218 0.07 -10.01 5.44
N TRP A 219 0.30 -8.78 4.95
CA TRP A 219 1.12 -8.53 3.77
C TRP A 219 2.55 -9.05 3.97
N LEU A 220 3.19 -8.76 5.11
CA LEU A 220 4.54 -9.20 5.40
C LEU A 220 4.67 -10.74 5.46
N ILE A 221 3.71 -11.42 6.10
CA ILE A 221 3.77 -12.87 6.27
C ILE A 221 3.37 -13.60 4.98
N LEU A 222 2.20 -13.28 4.42
CA LEU A 222 1.59 -14.02 3.32
C LEU A 222 2.09 -13.57 1.95
N ASP A 223 2.36 -12.28 1.77
CA ASP A 223 2.73 -11.70 0.47
C ASP A 223 4.21 -11.40 0.33
N CYS A 224 5.02 -11.60 1.38
CA CYS A 224 6.47 -11.41 1.31
C CYS A 224 7.20 -12.67 1.77
N ILE A 225 7.07 -13.04 3.05
CA ILE A 225 7.84 -14.16 3.61
C ILE A 225 7.47 -15.48 2.93
N PHE A 226 6.19 -15.81 2.83
CA PHE A 226 5.77 -17.12 2.34
C PHE A 226 6.24 -17.43 0.90
N PRO A 227 5.97 -16.59 -0.12
CA PRO A 227 6.35 -16.92 -1.50
C PRO A 227 7.86 -16.91 -1.72
N ILE A 228 8.58 -15.97 -1.08
CA ILE A 228 10.05 -15.91 -1.15
C ILE A 228 10.66 -17.15 -0.51
N SER A 229 10.15 -17.59 0.65
CA SER A 229 10.67 -18.78 1.34
C SER A 229 10.47 -20.04 0.51
N VAL A 230 9.29 -20.24 -0.08
CA VAL A 230 9.00 -21.40 -0.94
C VAL A 230 9.88 -21.38 -2.19
N GLY A 231 10.02 -20.22 -2.85
CA GLY A 231 10.90 -20.07 -4.02
C GLY A 231 12.37 -20.33 -3.70
N PHE A 232 12.85 -19.81 -2.57
CA PHE A 232 14.24 -20.00 -2.14
C PHE A 232 14.54 -21.46 -1.75
N LEU A 233 13.59 -22.14 -1.09
CA LEU A 233 13.70 -23.57 -0.81
C LEU A 233 13.78 -24.40 -2.11
N ALA A 234 12.89 -24.14 -3.07
CA ALA A 234 12.92 -24.83 -4.36
C ALA A 234 14.24 -24.59 -5.11
N PHE A 235 14.75 -23.36 -5.10
CA PHE A 235 16.06 -23.02 -5.65
C PHE A 235 17.19 -23.82 -5.00
N ILE A 236 17.27 -23.86 -3.66
CA ILE A 236 18.31 -24.63 -2.95
C ILE A 236 18.23 -26.12 -3.30
N TYR A 237 17.03 -26.70 -3.30
CA TYR A 237 16.85 -28.12 -3.60
C TYR A 237 17.29 -28.46 -5.03
N LEU A 238 16.91 -27.65 -6.02
CA LEU A 238 17.33 -27.85 -7.41
C LEU A 238 18.85 -27.69 -7.57
N LEU A 239 19.43 -26.67 -6.93
CA LEU A 239 20.87 -26.41 -7.01
C LEU A 239 21.68 -27.56 -6.40
N ASN A 240 21.27 -28.06 -5.23
CA ASN A 240 21.87 -29.24 -4.61
C ASN A 240 21.75 -30.47 -5.52
N ARG A 241 20.58 -30.69 -6.13
CA ARG A 241 20.39 -31.81 -7.06
C ARG A 241 21.31 -31.72 -8.27
N MET A 242 21.44 -30.53 -8.86
CA MET A 242 22.34 -30.31 -9.99
C MET A 242 23.81 -30.53 -9.62
N PHE A 243 24.23 -30.11 -8.42
CA PHE A 243 25.59 -30.33 -7.94
C PHE A 243 25.90 -31.82 -7.77
N VAL A 244 24.99 -32.60 -7.16
CA VAL A 244 25.14 -34.06 -7.02
C VAL A 244 25.23 -34.74 -8.39
N LEU A 245 24.35 -34.38 -9.33
CA LEU A 245 24.39 -34.92 -10.69
C LEU A 245 25.72 -34.62 -11.42
N HIS A 246 26.29 -33.44 -11.19
CA HIS A 246 27.58 -33.08 -11.77
C HIS A 246 28.74 -33.87 -11.13
N GLN A 247 28.70 -34.10 -9.82
CA GLN A 247 29.68 -34.96 -9.13
C GLN A 247 29.60 -36.41 -9.61
N ASP A 248 28.39 -36.97 -9.75
CA ASP A 248 28.19 -38.32 -10.28
C ASP A 248 28.74 -38.46 -11.71
N PHE A 249 28.53 -37.45 -12.54
CA PHE A 249 29.09 -37.39 -13.90
C PHE A 249 30.62 -37.40 -13.87
N ILE A 250 31.25 -36.52 -13.10
CA ILE A 250 32.72 -36.48 -12.97
C ILE A 250 33.27 -37.81 -12.43
N GLY A 251 32.64 -38.37 -11.40
CA GLY A 251 33.03 -39.64 -10.80
C GLY A 251 32.97 -40.81 -11.80
N SER A 252 31.90 -40.90 -12.57
CA SER A 252 31.75 -41.94 -13.60
C SER A 252 32.81 -41.85 -14.70
N HIS A 253 33.17 -40.63 -15.14
CA HIS A 253 34.24 -40.43 -16.12
C HIS A 253 35.63 -40.73 -15.56
N LEU A 254 35.90 -40.38 -14.31
CA LEU A 254 37.16 -40.75 -13.64
C LEU A 254 37.33 -42.26 -13.51
N ILE A 255 36.27 -42.99 -13.15
CA ILE A 255 36.28 -44.47 -13.10
C ILE A 255 36.48 -45.07 -14.49
N MET A 256 35.88 -44.49 -15.52
CA MET A 256 36.07 -44.95 -16.90
C MET A 256 37.53 -44.75 -17.35
N ILE A 257 38.13 -43.60 -17.01
CA ILE A 257 39.53 -43.30 -17.30
C ILE A 257 40.45 -44.24 -16.53
N SER A 258 40.19 -44.52 -15.23
CA SER A 258 41.02 -45.45 -14.46
C SER A 258 40.98 -46.86 -15.06
N ARG A 259 39.79 -47.37 -15.42
CA ARG A 259 39.63 -48.67 -16.09
C ARG A 259 40.30 -48.72 -17.47
N PHE A 260 40.31 -47.61 -18.20
CA PHE A 260 41.02 -47.51 -19.47
C PHE A 260 42.53 -47.63 -19.27
N PHE A 261 43.09 -47.00 -18.24
CA PHE A 261 44.51 -47.15 -17.90
C PHE A 261 44.84 -48.53 -17.35
N ASP A 262 43.96 -49.16 -16.55
CA ASP A 262 44.13 -50.54 -16.08
C ASP A 262 44.16 -51.55 -17.24
N PHE A 263 43.39 -51.31 -18.31
CA PHE A 263 43.38 -52.15 -19.52
C PHE A 263 44.68 -52.04 -20.33
N TRP A 264 45.40 -50.92 -20.22
CA TRP A 264 46.68 -50.67 -20.91
C TRP A 264 47.90 -50.77 -19.97
N GLY A 265 47.73 -51.24 -18.73
CA GLY A 265 48.81 -51.46 -17.78
C GLY A 265 49.79 -52.54 -18.25
N PRO A 266 51.08 -52.47 -17.82
CA PRO A 266 52.16 -53.25 -18.41
C PRO A 266 51.96 -54.76 -18.21
N ALA A 267 52.06 -55.50 -19.32
CA ALA A 267 52.16 -56.96 -19.37
C ALA A 267 53.47 -57.47 -18.75
#